data_AF-A0AA95L2P1-F1
#
_entry.id   AF-A0AA95L2P1-F1
#
_cell.length_a   1.000
_cell.length_b   1.000
_cell.length_c   1.000
_cell.angle_alpha   90.00
_cell.angle_beta   90.00
_cell.angle_gamma   90.00
#
_symmetry.space_group_name_H-M   'P 1'
#
loop_
_entity.id
_entity.type
_entity.pdbx_description
1 polymer ?
#
loop_
_entity_poly.entity_id
_entity_poly.type
_entity_poly.pdbx_seq_one_letter_code
_entity_poly.pdbx_strand_id
1 'polypeptide(L)'
;MLRTFKMFHGGNGTTPVDSGLPLQGIFYGLKGESKLEWNRYLGQGEPWWHSANERNWDFKTGNLIHNDFGNIYAHHVFGCGDGEIMAVRPNGNLHWYLYLGNGEENPSGSLGWHPNSGNVIGNGWHHFRHIFVRPYSGRSSTARLAIYAVNEYGNLLWFSYNGNGEGRNPSGFPGWHPNSGNVIGNGWARYRHILGTGRDIFAINEYGDMEWFQYNGNGEGRNPSGFPGWHPNSGRVINPVWPWQDMKYIFGSATDLGGYGSVIMAVDNYDNLFWFKYTGQGEGPDLSLYWHPNSGNRIGRVPFVKAIHSVVVHFKSLLPLSVERMNWIEEQFREMHNLFAQGGIAVYRGSTEDLSNNPNLQHLRNIYVGQCRRNEPSAQIIELFNNRNYVGPSPNELVVYLVDNITTDSPEFPGGCAVHPREKPGAVVNSNFGPQGTGDARRFAWLVAHEVAHVLGLNHSTNQDNLMFEGLRFTNFPPKLTYTDFNHMHGSPYCRQCHTIVGTNQVPSCC
;
A
#
# COMPACT_ATOMS: atom_id res chain seq x y z
N MET A 1 17.96 -6.63 3.00
CA MET A 1 16.61 -6.21 2.59
C MET A 1 15.98 -5.51 3.80
N LEU A 2 15.88 -4.18 3.77
CA LEU A 2 15.47 -3.32 4.90
C LEU A 2 14.01 -3.64 5.30
N ARG A 3 13.81 -4.40 6.38
CA ARG A 3 12.52 -5.06 6.71
C ARG A 3 11.72 -4.42 7.84
N THR A 4 12.12 -3.26 8.35
CA THR A 4 11.31 -2.57 9.37
C THR A 4 10.47 -1.50 8.68
N PHE A 5 9.16 -1.69 8.69
CA PHE A 5 8.19 -0.76 8.13
C PHE A 5 7.18 -0.42 9.22
N LYS A 6 7.39 0.63 10.01
CA LYS A 6 6.42 1.04 11.05
C LYS A 6 5.40 1.99 10.43
N MET A 7 4.12 1.77 10.70
CA MET A 7 3.06 2.68 10.26
C MET A 7 2.40 3.37 11.44
N PHE A 8 2.00 4.61 11.26
CA PHE A 8 1.27 5.39 12.25
C PHE A 8 0.38 6.42 11.58
N HIS A 9 -0.70 6.80 12.23
CA HIS A 9 -1.66 7.76 11.68
C HIS A 9 -1.01 9.15 11.46
N GLY A 10 -1.58 9.95 10.56
CA GLY A 10 -1.06 11.28 10.22
C GLY A 10 -2.12 12.39 10.17
N GLY A 11 -3.40 12.04 10.10
CA GLY A 11 -4.56 12.94 10.28
C GLY A 11 -5.46 12.48 11.43
N ASN A 12 -6.15 13.36 12.16
CA ASN A 12 -7.13 14.32 11.66
C ASN A 12 -7.27 15.60 12.49
N GLY A 13 -7.55 16.70 11.80
CA GLY A 13 -8.17 17.89 12.35
C GLY A 13 -9.60 18.04 11.85
N THR A 14 -10.48 18.52 12.72
CA THR A 14 -11.63 19.32 12.31
C THR A 14 -11.27 20.76 12.66
N THR A 15 -11.65 21.78 11.88
CA THR A 15 -12.39 22.95 12.41
C THR A 15 -12.50 24.07 11.37
N PRO A 16 -13.53 24.95 11.47
CA PRO A 16 -14.71 24.88 12.33
C PRO A 16 -15.94 24.37 11.56
N VAL A 17 -16.88 23.79 12.32
CA VAL A 17 -18.33 23.66 12.08
C VAL A 17 -18.75 23.90 10.61
N ASP A 18 -19.03 22.81 9.89
CA ASP A 18 -19.77 22.75 8.61
C ASP A 18 -18.99 22.38 7.31
N SER A 19 -17.69 22.03 7.36
CA SER A 19 -16.93 21.68 6.12
C SER A 19 -16.19 20.32 6.06
N GLY A 20 -16.34 19.44 7.05
CA GLY A 20 -15.71 18.10 7.08
C GLY A 20 -14.27 18.02 7.62
N LEU A 21 -13.64 16.83 7.56
CA LEU A 21 -12.27 16.52 8.04
C LEU A 21 -11.17 16.74 6.96
N PRO A 22 -10.41 17.86 6.93
CA PRO A 22 -9.45 18.17 5.85
C PRO A 22 -8.31 17.17 5.66
N LEU A 23 -7.81 16.55 6.74
CA LEU A 23 -6.65 15.65 6.71
C LEU A 23 -7.03 14.16 6.87
N GLN A 24 -8.28 13.84 6.55
CA GLN A 24 -8.80 12.48 6.60
C GLN A 24 -8.00 11.51 5.75
N GLY A 25 -7.79 10.31 6.32
CA GLY A 25 -7.17 9.19 5.63
C GLY A 25 -5.65 9.22 5.57
N ILE A 26 -5.01 10.28 6.09
CA ILE A 26 -3.56 10.43 6.03
C ILE A 26 -2.89 9.58 7.11
N PHE A 27 -1.83 8.87 6.72
CA PHE A 27 -0.94 8.14 7.61
C PHE A 27 0.47 8.07 7.03
N TYR A 28 1.43 7.74 7.89
CA TYR A 28 2.85 7.72 7.56
C TYR A 28 3.42 6.31 7.67
N GLY A 29 4.35 5.99 6.79
CA GLY A 29 5.18 4.79 6.84
C GLY A 29 6.63 5.15 7.10
N LEU A 30 7.28 4.53 8.08
CA LEU A 30 8.72 4.63 8.28
C LEU A 30 9.37 3.43 7.57
N LYS A 31 9.91 3.68 6.37
CA LYS A 31 10.63 2.71 5.53
C LYS A 31 12.08 2.58 6.00
N GLY A 32 12.47 1.36 6.37
CA GLY A 32 13.78 1.13 6.94
C GLY A 32 13.93 1.90 8.25
N GLU A 33 15.12 2.44 8.51
CA GLU A 33 15.41 3.11 9.79
C GLU A 33 15.22 4.63 9.76
N SER A 34 14.94 5.23 8.59
CA SER A 34 15.02 6.68 8.48
C SER A 34 14.17 7.33 7.37
N LYS A 35 13.50 6.57 6.50
CA LYS A 35 12.76 7.17 5.37
C LYS A 35 11.29 7.31 5.73
N LEU A 36 10.79 8.54 5.78
CA LEU A 36 9.38 8.81 6.02
C LEU A 36 8.61 8.88 4.70
N GLU A 37 7.58 8.05 4.62
CA GLU A 37 6.64 7.94 3.52
C GLU A 37 5.29 8.52 3.92
N TRP A 38 4.66 9.24 3.00
CA TRP A 38 3.31 9.77 3.14
C TRP A 38 2.30 8.89 2.38
N ASN A 39 1.13 8.67 2.99
CA ASN A 39 0.07 7.83 2.45
C ASN A 39 -1.30 8.42 2.76
N ARG A 40 -2.28 8.21 1.87
CA ARG A 40 -3.66 8.60 2.13
C ARG A 40 -4.69 7.65 1.52
N TYR A 41 -5.63 7.23 2.35
CA TYR A 41 -6.77 6.38 1.98
C TYR A 41 -8.10 7.03 2.37
N LEU A 42 -8.95 7.31 1.39
CA LEU A 42 -10.27 7.95 1.52
C LEU A 42 -11.44 6.97 1.36
N GLY A 43 -11.16 5.67 1.26
CA GLY A 43 -12.19 4.65 1.12
C GLY A 43 -12.90 4.30 2.43
N GLN A 44 -13.94 3.48 2.30
CA GLN A 44 -14.74 2.96 3.40
C GLN A 44 -14.53 1.45 3.58
N GLY A 45 -13.32 0.96 3.30
CA GLY A 45 -12.95 -0.45 3.47
C GLY A 45 -13.30 -1.33 2.28
N GLU A 46 -13.49 -0.76 1.09
CA GLU A 46 -13.68 -1.52 -0.13
C GLU A 46 -12.49 -2.47 -0.34
N PRO A 47 -12.74 -3.77 -0.61
CA PRO A 47 -11.67 -4.75 -0.66
C PRO A 47 -10.70 -4.48 -1.82
N TRP A 48 -9.45 -4.91 -1.67
CA TRP A 48 -8.33 -4.69 -2.61
C TRP A 48 -8.56 -5.13 -4.07
N TRP A 49 -9.53 -6.02 -4.32
CA TRP A 49 -9.90 -6.47 -5.67
C TRP A 49 -11.06 -5.67 -6.28
N HIS A 50 -11.71 -4.79 -5.52
CA HIS A 50 -12.86 -4.02 -5.98
C HIS A 50 -12.41 -2.71 -6.63
N SER A 51 -12.96 -2.39 -7.80
CA SER A 51 -12.54 -1.24 -8.62
C SER A 51 -12.65 0.11 -7.94
N ALA A 52 -13.61 0.27 -7.02
CA ALA A 52 -13.73 1.50 -6.22
C ALA A 52 -12.48 1.76 -5.35
N ASN A 53 -11.77 0.71 -4.91
CA ASN A 53 -10.61 0.87 -4.03
C ASN A 53 -9.45 1.61 -4.73
N GLU A 54 -9.26 1.42 -6.03
CA GLU A 54 -8.23 2.15 -6.80
C GLU A 54 -8.34 3.67 -6.66
N ARG A 55 -9.58 4.17 -6.61
CA ARG A 55 -9.90 5.60 -6.51
C ARG A 55 -9.86 6.12 -5.08
N ASN A 56 -9.77 5.21 -4.12
CA ASN A 56 -9.76 5.51 -2.70
C ASN A 56 -8.36 5.83 -2.17
N TRP A 57 -7.32 5.58 -2.96
CA TRP A 57 -5.95 5.94 -2.64
C TRP A 57 -5.56 7.26 -3.30
N ASP A 58 -4.89 8.13 -2.54
CA ASP A 58 -4.31 9.33 -3.12
C ASP A 58 -3.10 8.97 -4.01
N PHE A 59 -2.98 9.61 -5.16
CA PHE A 59 -1.89 9.40 -6.13
C PHE A 59 -0.50 9.80 -5.59
N LYS A 60 -0.40 10.38 -4.40
CA LYS A 60 0.89 10.66 -3.73
C LYS A 60 1.22 9.61 -2.66
N THR A 61 0.35 8.64 -2.43
CA THR A 61 0.62 7.52 -1.51
C THR A 61 1.89 6.80 -1.94
N GLY A 62 2.79 6.56 -0.99
CA GLY A 62 4.10 5.97 -1.27
C GLY A 62 5.23 6.99 -1.50
N ASN A 63 4.94 8.28 -1.58
CA ASN A 63 5.95 9.31 -1.76
C ASN A 63 6.82 9.44 -0.50
N LEU A 64 8.14 9.49 -0.70
CA LEU A 64 9.09 9.82 0.35
C LEU A 64 9.08 11.33 0.57
N ILE A 65 8.77 11.75 1.80
CA ILE A 65 8.68 13.17 2.19
C ILE A 65 9.85 13.64 3.07
N HIS A 66 10.68 12.70 3.52
CA HIS A 66 11.90 12.97 4.28
C HIS A 66 12.80 11.73 4.32
N ASN A 67 14.04 11.83 3.82
CA ASN A 67 15.11 10.88 4.12
C ASN A 67 15.78 11.28 5.43
N ASP A 68 16.16 10.32 6.26
CA ASP A 68 16.80 10.58 7.56
C ASP A 68 15.89 11.20 8.62
N PHE A 69 14.58 10.97 8.48
CA PHE A 69 13.59 11.31 9.48
C PHE A 69 13.92 10.66 10.83
N GLY A 70 14.08 11.49 11.86
CA GLY A 70 14.37 11.05 13.22
C GLY A 70 15.78 10.48 13.46
N ASN A 71 16.68 10.59 12.48
CA ASN A 71 18.01 9.96 12.37
C ASN A 71 18.38 8.89 13.44
N ILE A 72 18.34 7.66 12.93
CA ILE A 72 18.89 6.34 13.33
C ILE A 72 18.37 5.52 14.50
N TYR A 73 17.64 6.04 15.50
CA TYR A 73 17.13 5.14 16.57
C TYR A 73 15.90 5.67 17.31
N ALA A 74 14.87 6.14 16.62
CA ALA A 74 13.66 6.55 17.34
C ALA A 74 13.06 5.34 18.09
N HIS A 75 13.12 5.36 19.42
CA HIS A 75 12.57 4.34 20.30
C HIS A 75 11.04 4.30 20.16
N HIS A 76 10.43 5.47 19.95
CA HIS A 76 9.02 5.62 19.58
C HIS A 76 8.87 6.66 18.47
N VAL A 77 7.92 6.43 17.58
CA VAL A 77 7.45 7.40 16.57
C VAL A 77 5.96 7.20 16.47
N PHE A 78 5.20 8.30 16.54
CA PHE A 78 3.76 8.29 16.50
C PHE A 78 3.24 9.60 15.91
N GLY A 79 2.12 9.52 15.21
CA GLY A 79 1.41 10.69 14.76
C GLY A 79 0.59 11.28 15.89
N CYS A 80 0.30 12.56 15.78
CA CYS A 80 -0.52 13.29 16.75
C CYS A 80 -1.81 13.84 16.13
N GLY A 81 -2.00 13.62 14.83
CA GLY A 81 -3.06 14.25 14.04
C GLY A 81 -2.57 15.56 13.42
N ASP A 82 -3.33 16.09 12.46
CA ASP A 82 -3.03 17.38 11.81
C ASP A 82 -1.61 17.54 11.24
N GLY A 83 -1.02 16.45 10.74
CA GLY A 83 0.33 16.45 10.20
C GLY A 83 1.43 16.48 11.27
N GLU A 84 1.07 16.55 12.55
CA GLU A 84 2.02 16.52 13.66
C GLU A 84 2.53 15.11 13.93
N ILE A 85 3.84 15.01 14.12
CA ILE A 85 4.57 13.76 14.35
C ILE A 85 5.51 13.99 15.52
N MET A 86 5.56 13.02 16.43
CA MET A 86 6.52 13.02 17.52
C MET A 86 7.42 11.80 17.44
N ALA A 87 8.69 12.00 17.80
CA ALA A 87 9.68 10.94 17.85
C ALA A 87 10.49 11.01 19.14
N VAL A 88 10.58 9.88 19.84
CA VAL A 88 11.43 9.72 21.02
C VAL A 88 12.76 9.13 20.57
N ARG A 89 13.86 9.85 20.76
CA ARG A 89 15.22 9.35 20.49
C ARG A 89 15.72 8.47 21.65
N PRO A 90 16.79 7.65 21.47
CA PRO A 90 17.27 6.74 22.52
C PRO A 90 17.73 7.45 23.77
N ASN A 91 18.22 8.68 23.62
CA ASN A 91 18.62 9.53 24.75
C ASN A 91 17.42 10.03 25.58
N GLY A 92 16.19 9.70 25.20
CA GLY A 92 14.97 10.10 25.88
C GLY A 92 14.38 11.43 25.43
N ASN A 93 14.99 12.12 24.47
CA ASN A 93 14.45 13.38 23.97
C ASN A 93 13.20 13.12 23.11
N LEU A 94 12.14 13.86 23.39
CA LEU A 94 10.94 13.93 22.57
C LEU A 94 11.10 15.06 21.56
N HIS A 95 11.15 14.71 20.29
CA HIS A 95 11.20 15.63 19.16
C HIS A 95 9.81 15.85 18.58
N TRP A 96 9.55 17.09 18.19
CA TRP A 96 8.31 17.53 17.55
C TRP A 96 8.54 17.83 16.08
N TYR A 97 7.64 17.40 15.22
CA TYR A 97 7.63 17.71 13.79
C TYR A 97 6.21 18.03 13.35
N LEU A 98 6.07 18.90 12.36
CA LEU A 98 4.78 19.19 11.74
C LEU A 98 4.93 19.25 10.23
N TYR A 99 4.24 18.34 9.56
CA TYR A 99 4.16 18.27 8.11
C TYR A 99 2.84 18.88 7.63
N LEU A 100 2.92 20.03 6.97
CA LEU A 100 1.83 20.77 6.35
C LEU A 100 1.75 20.55 4.83
N GLY A 101 2.65 19.72 4.28
CA GLY A 101 2.62 19.35 2.86
C GLY A 101 1.46 18.42 2.53
N ASN A 102 1.20 18.24 1.25
CA ASN A 102 0.16 17.35 0.74
C ASN A 102 0.76 16.09 0.12
N GLY A 103 1.84 15.57 0.71
CA GLY A 103 2.51 14.34 0.27
C GLY A 103 3.42 14.49 -0.96
N GLU A 104 3.86 15.70 -1.31
CA GLU A 104 4.82 15.92 -2.40
C GLU A 104 6.09 15.08 -2.19
N GLU A 105 6.56 14.38 -3.23
CA GLU A 105 7.82 13.65 -3.16
C GLU A 105 8.97 14.64 -2.94
N ASN A 106 9.59 14.54 -1.76
CA ASN A 106 10.67 15.43 -1.36
C ASN A 106 11.62 14.71 -0.40
N PRO A 107 12.48 13.83 -0.91
CA PRO A 107 13.37 13.03 -0.08
C PRO A 107 14.38 13.88 0.73
N SER A 108 14.62 15.14 0.37
CA SER A 108 15.52 16.03 1.15
C SER A 108 14.90 16.52 2.48
N GLY A 109 13.59 16.40 2.67
CA GLY A 109 12.91 16.93 3.86
C GLY A 109 12.80 18.46 3.93
N SER A 110 13.14 19.19 2.87
CA SER A 110 13.14 20.68 2.88
C SER A 110 11.79 21.36 2.60
N LEU A 111 10.74 20.62 2.26
CA LEU A 111 9.44 21.13 1.81
C LEU A 111 8.32 20.59 2.67
N GLY A 112 7.33 21.42 2.98
CA GLY A 112 6.13 21.03 3.71
C GLY A 112 6.30 20.93 5.23
N TRP A 113 7.51 21.11 5.77
CA TRP A 113 7.77 21.03 7.21
C TRP A 113 7.70 22.41 7.88
N HIS A 114 7.10 22.46 9.07
CA HIS A 114 7.08 23.66 9.90
C HIS A 114 8.52 24.05 10.32
N PRO A 115 8.87 25.35 10.45
CA PRO A 115 10.23 25.77 10.81
C PRO A 115 10.78 25.20 12.12
N ASN A 116 9.90 24.92 13.09
CA ASN A 116 10.28 24.30 14.37
C ASN A 116 10.39 22.77 14.31
N SER A 117 10.18 22.14 13.15
CA SER A 117 10.25 20.69 13.03
C SER A 117 11.65 20.19 13.37
N GLY A 118 11.72 19.15 14.20
CA GLY A 118 12.95 18.59 14.73
C GLY A 118 13.37 19.14 16.10
N ASN A 119 12.70 20.17 16.63
CA ASN A 119 13.00 20.69 17.97
C ASN A 119 12.68 19.67 19.06
N VAL A 120 13.48 19.69 20.13
CA VAL A 120 13.20 18.92 21.36
C VAL A 120 12.19 19.69 22.19
N ILE A 121 11.11 19.01 22.57
CA ILE A 121 10.02 19.57 23.41
C ILE A 121 9.86 18.85 24.75
N GLY A 122 10.67 17.83 25.03
CA GLY A 122 10.65 17.10 26.29
C GLY A 122 11.82 16.12 26.41
N ASN A 123 12.09 15.65 27.63
CA ASN A 123 13.15 14.68 27.94
C ASN A 123 12.60 13.53 28.79
N GLY A 124 13.31 12.40 28.86
CA GLY A 124 12.96 11.26 29.71
C GLY A 124 11.89 10.31 29.15
N TRP A 125 11.54 10.42 27.88
CA TRP A 125 10.43 9.66 27.28
C TRP A 125 10.76 8.21 26.89
N HIS A 126 12.03 7.82 26.92
CA HIS A 126 12.48 6.50 26.46
C HIS A 126 12.05 5.33 27.37
N HIS A 127 11.67 5.60 28.62
CA HIS A 127 11.27 4.57 29.58
C HIS A 127 9.81 4.08 29.41
N PHE A 128 9.01 4.74 28.58
CA PHE A 128 7.62 4.34 28.38
C PHE A 128 7.53 3.10 27.49
N ARG A 129 6.69 2.14 27.92
CA ARG A 129 6.40 0.90 27.19
C ARG A 129 5.55 1.17 25.95
N HIS A 130 4.53 2.00 26.12
CA HIS A 130 3.65 2.45 25.05
C HIS A 130 3.53 3.97 25.12
N ILE A 131 3.48 4.60 23.95
CA ILE A 131 3.09 6.00 23.80
C ILE A 131 2.07 6.04 22.67
N PHE A 132 0.93 6.66 22.93
CA PHE A 132 -0.14 6.83 21.95
C PHE A 132 -0.84 8.16 22.17
N VAL A 133 -1.54 8.62 21.14
CA VAL A 133 -2.18 9.92 21.14
C VAL A 133 -3.64 9.72 20.76
N ARG A 134 -4.53 10.48 21.39
CA ARG A 134 -5.84 10.73 20.81
C ARG A 134 -5.71 11.99 19.96
N PRO A 135 -5.71 11.88 18.62
CA PRO A 135 -5.66 13.07 17.79
C PRO A 135 -6.90 13.92 18.12
N TYR A 136 -6.68 15.08 18.73
CA TYR A 136 -7.73 16.04 19.02
C TYR A 136 -7.75 17.09 17.91
N SER A 137 -8.96 17.42 17.48
CA SER A 137 -9.22 18.28 16.35
C SER A 137 -8.68 19.71 16.51
N GLY A 138 -8.14 20.26 15.42
CA GLY A 138 -8.30 21.67 15.09
C GLY A 138 -7.39 22.56 15.87
N ARG A 139 -6.36 23.06 15.20
CA ARG A 139 -5.39 23.99 15.77
C ARG A 139 -5.99 25.40 16.00
N SER A 140 -7.09 25.49 16.74
CA SER A 140 -7.37 26.70 17.49
C SER A 140 -6.29 26.84 18.56
N SER A 141 -5.98 28.08 18.94
CA SER A 141 -5.02 28.39 20.01
C SER A 141 -5.36 27.77 21.37
N THR A 142 -6.53 27.13 21.51
CA THR A 142 -7.01 26.48 22.74
C THR A 142 -7.04 24.95 22.66
N ALA A 143 -6.93 24.35 21.47
CA ALA A 143 -6.90 22.91 21.33
C ALA A 143 -5.57 22.34 21.84
N ARG A 144 -5.64 21.24 22.59
CA ARG A 144 -4.46 20.58 23.15
C ARG A 144 -4.41 19.14 22.69
N LEU A 145 -3.22 18.68 22.33
CA LEU A 145 -2.95 17.27 22.07
C LEU A 145 -3.01 16.53 23.39
N ALA A 146 -3.68 15.38 23.42
CA ALA A 146 -3.71 14.49 24.56
C ALA A 146 -2.82 13.28 24.26
N ILE A 147 -1.70 13.23 24.97
CA ILE A 147 -0.68 12.18 24.82
C ILE A 147 -0.78 11.27 26.04
N TYR A 148 -0.73 9.98 25.79
CA TYR A 148 -0.83 8.95 26.82
C TYR A 148 0.42 8.10 26.78
N ALA A 149 0.93 7.75 27.96
CA ALA A 149 2.09 6.90 28.07
C ALA A 149 1.90 5.84 29.16
N VAL A 150 2.32 4.61 28.87
CA VAL A 150 2.30 3.52 29.84
C VAL A 150 3.71 3.36 30.40
N ASN A 151 3.89 3.60 31.70
CA ASN A 151 5.18 3.45 32.34
C ASN A 151 5.54 1.97 32.60
N GLU A 152 6.73 1.74 33.11
CA GLU A 152 7.24 0.39 33.40
C GLU A 152 6.44 -0.38 34.45
N TYR A 153 5.67 0.32 35.28
CA TYR A 153 4.79 -0.26 36.30
C TYR A 153 3.37 -0.52 35.78
N GLY A 154 3.11 -0.30 34.48
CA GLY A 154 1.79 -0.48 33.88
C GLY A 154 0.76 0.58 34.27
N ASN A 155 1.20 1.74 34.74
CA ASN A 155 0.34 2.89 35.00
C ASN A 155 0.16 3.66 33.69
N LEU A 156 -1.05 4.14 33.43
CA LEU A 156 -1.35 5.05 32.33
C LEU A 156 -1.21 6.49 32.82
N LEU A 157 -0.31 7.23 32.18
CA LEU A 157 -0.08 8.64 32.43
C LEU A 157 -0.70 9.49 31.33
N TRP A 158 -1.19 10.65 31.70
CA TRP A 158 -1.73 11.65 30.78
C TRP A 158 -0.80 12.84 30.65
N PHE A 159 -0.60 13.31 29.43
CA PHE A 159 0.14 14.51 29.10
C PHE A 159 -0.68 15.33 28.12
N SER A 160 -0.45 16.65 28.11
CA SER A 160 -1.05 17.48 27.09
C SER A 160 -0.13 18.59 26.63
N TYR A 161 -0.08 18.76 25.30
CA TYR A 161 0.80 19.69 24.63
C TYR A 161 -0.02 20.62 23.72
N ASN A 162 0.22 21.93 23.84
CA ASN A 162 -0.41 22.97 23.03
C ASN A 162 0.61 23.95 22.40
N GLY A 163 1.90 23.59 22.42
CA GLY A 163 2.96 24.36 21.76
C GLY A 163 3.03 24.08 20.24
N ASN A 164 3.82 24.88 19.54
CA ASN A 164 4.11 24.77 18.10
C ASN A 164 5.56 24.32 17.85
N GLY A 165 6.06 23.46 18.75
CA GLY A 165 7.42 22.94 18.68
C GLY A 165 8.47 23.94 19.14
N GLU A 166 8.09 24.95 19.93
CA GLU A 166 9.06 25.86 20.52
C GLU A 166 10.01 25.02 21.38
N GLY A 167 11.29 25.01 21.03
CA GLY A 167 12.29 24.25 21.76
C GLY A 167 12.47 24.74 23.21
N ARG A 168 13.41 24.12 23.93
CA ARG A 168 13.73 24.49 25.31
C ARG A 168 14.06 26.00 25.44
N ASN A 169 13.47 26.64 26.43
CA ASN A 169 13.80 28.00 26.86
C ASN A 169 14.27 28.00 28.35
N PRO A 170 14.66 29.15 28.93
CA PRO A 170 15.12 29.21 30.32
C PRO A 170 14.09 28.71 31.36
N SER A 171 12.79 28.76 31.05
CA SER A 171 11.69 28.28 31.89
C SER A 171 11.35 26.80 31.67
N GLY A 172 12.12 26.08 30.85
CA GLY A 172 11.91 24.67 30.51
C GLY A 172 11.37 24.49 29.10
N PHE A 173 10.48 23.50 28.92
CA PHE A 173 9.78 23.30 27.67
C PHE A 173 8.39 23.94 27.75
N PRO A 174 8.11 24.98 26.95
CA PRO A 174 6.78 25.59 26.93
C PRO A 174 5.74 24.64 26.32
N GLY A 175 4.45 24.95 26.52
CA GLY A 175 3.35 24.25 25.86
C GLY A 175 2.80 23.02 26.58
N TRP A 176 3.38 22.60 27.72
CA TRP A 176 2.86 21.48 28.50
C TRP A 176 1.79 21.92 29.51
N HIS A 177 0.70 21.16 29.60
CA HIS A 177 -0.34 21.38 30.59
C HIS A 177 0.17 21.07 32.01
N PRO A 178 -0.26 21.81 33.06
CA PRO A 178 0.22 21.57 34.44
C PRO A 178 -0.02 20.17 34.99
N ASN A 179 -1.08 19.49 34.54
CA ASN A 179 -1.38 18.10 34.93
C ASN A 179 -0.59 17.04 34.13
N SER A 180 0.31 17.46 33.23
CA SER A 180 1.09 16.50 32.42
C SER A 180 1.97 15.63 33.31
N GLY A 181 1.89 14.32 33.12
CA GLY A 181 2.57 13.31 33.94
C GLY A 181 1.72 12.69 35.04
N ASN A 182 0.49 13.16 35.26
CA ASN A 182 -0.40 12.54 36.24
C ASN A 182 -0.82 11.13 35.80
N VAL A 183 -0.87 10.21 36.78
CA VAL A 183 -1.42 8.86 36.58
C VAL A 183 -2.95 8.96 36.54
N ILE A 184 -3.54 8.44 35.48
CA ILE A 184 -4.99 8.42 35.22
C ILE A 184 -5.57 7.00 35.09
N GLY A 185 -4.75 5.97 35.25
CA GLY A 185 -5.20 4.58 35.18
C GLY A 185 -4.09 3.60 35.58
N ASN A 186 -4.50 2.37 35.93
CA ASN A 186 -3.60 1.28 36.33
C ASN A 186 -3.89 0.02 35.48
N GLY A 187 -2.93 -0.92 35.45
CA GLY A 187 -3.13 -2.23 34.82
C GLY A 187 -2.96 -2.26 33.30
N TRP A 188 -2.41 -1.20 32.70
CA TRP A 188 -2.27 -1.05 31.25
C TRP A 188 -1.11 -1.87 30.66
N ALA A 189 -0.24 -2.45 31.50
CA ALA A 189 0.83 -3.34 31.04
C ALA A 189 0.32 -4.66 30.42
N ARG A 190 -0.98 -4.98 30.56
CA ARG A 190 -1.60 -6.19 30.00
C ARG A 190 -1.88 -6.11 28.49
N TYR A 191 -1.84 -4.93 27.91
CA TYR A 191 -2.15 -4.74 26.50
C TYR A 191 -0.91 -4.86 25.63
N ARG A 192 -1.07 -5.57 24.51
CA ARG A 192 -0.04 -5.74 23.48
C ARG A 192 -0.04 -4.55 22.52
N HIS A 193 -1.23 -4.08 22.13
CA HIS A 193 -1.40 -2.92 21.26
C HIS A 193 -2.33 -1.91 21.92
N ILE A 194 -2.02 -0.62 21.80
CA ILE A 194 -2.88 0.47 22.24
C ILE A 194 -2.83 1.56 21.16
N LEU A 195 -3.98 2.04 20.75
CA LEU A 195 -4.10 3.15 19.80
C LEU A 195 -5.19 4.13 20.22
N GLY A 196 -5.04 5.40 19.86
CA GLY A 196 -6.10 6.39 19.95
C GLY A 196 -6.65 6.73 18.57
N THR A 197 -7.95 7.03 18.50
CA THR A 197 -8.68 7.32 17.26
C THR A 197 -9.70 8.43 17.52
N GLY A 198 -9.31 9.68 17.26
CA GLY A 198 -10.15 10.83 17.60
C GLY A 198 -10.55 10.85 19.08
N ARG A 199 -11.81 10.46 19.36
CA ARG A 199 -12.38 10.40 20.72
C ARG A 199 -12.43 8.99 21.33
N ASP A 200 -11.69 8.04 20.81
CA ASP A 200 -11.65 6.70 21.39
C ASP A 200 -10.21 6.22 21.62
N ILE A 201 -10.06 5.25 22.51
CA ILE A 201 -8.85 4.48 22.73
C ILE A 201 -9.24 3.02 22.58
N PHE A 202 -8.47 2.26 21.80
CA PHE A 202 -8.60 0.82 21.71
C PHE A 202 -7.34 0.17 22.27
N ALA A 203 -7.53 -0.83 23.12
CA ALA A 203 -6.45 -1.60 23.69
C ALA A 203 -6.70 -3.09 23.47
N ILE A 204 -5.69 -3.79 22.95
CA ILE A 204 -5.79 -5.20 22.57
C ILE A 204 -4.88 -6.00 23.47
N ASN A 205 -5.43 -7.03 24.12
CA ASN A 205 -4.67 -7.94 24.98
C ASN A 205 -3.95 -9.03 24.17
N GLU A 206 -3.20 -9.90 24.84
CA GLU A 206 -2.45 -10.99 24.20
C GLU A 206 -3.34 -12.06 23.54
N TYR A 207 -4.62 -12.15 23.94
CA TYR A 207 -5.60 -13.11 23.41
C TYR A 207 -6.37 -12.57 22.20
N GLY A 208 -6.20 -11.28 21.87
CA GLY A 208 -6.88 -10.63 20.75
C GLY A 208 -8.19 -9.93 21.13
N ASP A 209 -8.52 -9.79 22.41
CA ASP A 209 -9.67 -9.00 22.83
C ASP A 209 -9.34 -7.51 22.72
N MET A 210 -10.12 -6.79 21.94
CA MET A 210 -10.10 -5.34 21.81
C MET A 210 -11.08 -4.71 22.78
N GLU A 211 -10.55 -4.02 23.78
CA GLU A 211 -11.29 -3.22 24.73
C GLU A 211 -11.37 -1.75 24.26
N TRP A 212 -12.56 -1.15 24.39
CA TRP A 212 -12.80 0.26 24.08
C TRP A 212 -12.72 1.13 25.33
N PHE A 213 -12.14 2.32 25.20
CA PHE A 213 -12.12 3.33 26.26
C PHE A 213 -12.36 4.73 25.71
N GLN A 214 -12.91 5.59 26.56
CA GLN A 214 -12.95 7.02 26.30
C GLN A 214 -12.59 7.80 27.56
N TYR A 215 -11.64 8.72 27.41
CA TYR A 215 -11.21 9.63 28.47
C TYR A 215 -11.54 11.06 28.07
N ASN A 216 -12.35 11.72 28.90
CA ASN A 216 -12.80 13.10 28.76
C ASN A 216 -12.27 14.01 29.89
N GLY A 217 -11.39 13.49 30.75
CA GLY A 217 -10.72 14.28 31.78
C GLY A 217 -9.59 15.16 31.23
N ASN A 218 -9.07 16.05 32.08
CA ASN A 218 -7.95 16.95 31.78
C ASN A 218 -6.70 16.58 32.60
N GLY A 219 -6.48 15.27 32.74
CA GLY A 219 -5.35 14.70 33.48
C GLY A 219 -5.49 14.82 34.99
N GLU A 220 -6.71 14.96 35.53
CA GLU A 220 -6.92 14.89 36.96
C GLU A 220 -6.47 13.52 37.45
N GLY A 221 -5.51 13.50 38.38
CA GLY A 221 -5.00 12.27 38.98
C GLY A 221 -6.06 11.55 39.83
N ARG A 222 -5.65 10.45 40.45
CA ARG A 222 -6.52 9.68 41.34
C ARG A 222 -7.12 10.54 42.45
N ASN A 223 -8.44 10.45 42.63
CA ASN A 223 -9.17 11.00 43.77
C ASN A 223 -9.82 9.85 44.60
N PRO A 224 -10.50 10.14 45.72
CA PRO A 224 -11.13 9.10 46.55
C PRO A 224 -12.15 8.21 45.81
N SER A 225 -12.74 8.69 44.72
CA SER A 225 -13.69 7.95 43.87
C SER A 225 -13.02 7.18 42.72
N GLY A 226 -11.68 7.15 42.67
CA GLY A 226 -10.91 6.46 41.63
C GLY A 226 -10.26 7.43 40.65
N PHE A 227 -10.21 7.06 39.38
CA PHE A 227 -9.71 7.92 38.31
C PHE A 227 -10.89 8.59 37.60
N PRO A 228 -11.09 9.92 37.77
CA PRO A 228 -12.18 10.62 37.09
C PRO A 228 -11.91 10.73 35.59
N GLY A 229 -12.96 11.02 34.81
CA GLY A 229 -12.85 11.33 33.38
C GLY A 229 -13.03 10.15 32.42
N TRP A 230 -13.08 8.91 32.92
CA TRP A 230 -13.37 7.74 32.09
C TRP A 230 -14.87 7.58 31.81
N HIS A 231 -15.21 7.25 30.57
CA HIS A 231 -16.57 6.87 30.20
C HIS A 231 -17.00 5.57 30.92
N PRO A 232 -18.26 5.42 31.36
CA PRO A 232 -18.71 4.22 32.10
C PRO A 232 -18.54 2.89 31.37
N ASN A 233 -18.54 2.89 30.04
CA ASN A 233 -18.31 1.69 29.21
C ASN A 233 -16.82 1.39 28.97
N SER A 234 -15.89 2.20 29.49
CA SER A 234 -14.46 1.99 29.28
C SER A 234 -14.01 0.63 29.84
N GLY A 235 -13.22 -0.10 29.08
CA GLY A 235 -12.75 -1.46 29.41
C GLY A 235 -13.65 -2.59 28.94
N ARG A 236 -14.71 -2.29 28.18
CA ARG A 236 -15.56 -3.33 27.56
C ARG A 236 -14.92 -3.84 26.28
N VAL A 237 -14.96 -5.16 26.10
CA VAL A 237 -14.58 -5.82 24.85
C VAL A 237 -15.64 -5.56 23.78
N ILE A 238 -15.22 -5.15 22.59
CA ILE A 238 -16.12 -4.68 21.52
C ILE A 238 -15.91 -5.37 20.17
N ASN A 239 -14.84 -6.13 19.99
CA ASN A 239 -14.54 -6.72 18.69
C ASN A 239 -15.26 -8.05 18.45
N PRO A 240 -15.56 -8.36 17.17
CA PRO A 240 -15.71 -9.73 16.70
C PRO A 240 -14.43 -10.56 16.81
N VAL A 241 -14.58 -11.84 16.45
CA VAL A 241 -13.51 -12.82 16.24
C VAL A 241 -12.67 -12.44 15.00
N TRP A 242 -11.94 -11.32 15.07
CA TRP A 242 -10.83 -11.00 14.17
C TRP A 242 -9.50 -11.32 14.87
N PRO A 243 -8.46 -11.73 14.13
CA PRO A 243 -7.19 -12.16 14.70
C PRO A 243 -6.30 -10.95 15.09
N TRP A 244 -6.78 -10.10 16.00
CA TRP A 244 -6.06 -8.89 16.42
C TRP A 244 -4.70 -9.18 17.05
N GLN A 245 -4.55 -10.33 17.70
CA GLN A 245 -3.29 -10.83 18.28
C GLN A 245 -2.20 -11.07 17.22
N ASP A 246 -2.60 -11.33 15.97
CA ASP A 246 -1.69 -11.61 14.84
C ASP A 246 -1.30 -10.34 14.07
N MET A 247 -1.85 -9.18 14.45
CA MET A 247 -1.52 -7.91 13.82
C MET A 247 -0.13 -7.44 14.26
N LYS A 248 0.68 -7.08 13.28
CA LYS A 248 2.02 -6.53 13.43
C LYS A 248 1.97 -5.05 13.83
N TYR A 249 1.09 -4.29 13.17
CA TYR A 249 0.87 -2.87 13.44
C TYR A 249 -0.62 -2.56 13.48
N ILE A 250 -1.01 -1.66 14.37
CA ILE A 250 -2.36 -1.14 14.45
C ILE A 250 -2.26 0.35 14.73
N PHE A 251 -2.97 1.14 13.93
CA PHE A 251 -3.03 2.58 14.07
C PHE A 251 -4.43 3.04 13.69
N GLY A 252 -4.83 4.23 14.10
CA GLY A 252 -6.16 4.68 13.76
C GLY A 252 -6.31 6.18 13.72
N SER A 253 -7.45 6.57 13.19
CA SER A 253 -7.82 7.93 12.87
C SER A 253 -9.33 8.07 13.10
N ALA A 254 -9.91 9.21 12.77
CA ALA A 254 -11.36 9.39 12.71
C ALA A 254 -11.84 9.54 11.26
N THR A 255 -13.15 9.46 11.04
CA THR A 255 -13.76 9.71 9.74
C THR A 255 -15.17 10.24 9.95
N ASP A 256 -15.63 11.12 9.08
CA ASP A 256 -17.03 11.57 8.96
C ASP A 256 -17.74 10.94 7.73
N LEU A 257 -16.99 10.21 6.89
CA LEU A 257 -17.53 9.48 5.74
C LEU A 257 -18.47 8.36 6.22
N GLY A 258 -19.75 8.46 5.83
CA GLY A 258 -20.80 7.56 6.32
C GLY A 258 -21.07 7.73 7.83
N GLY A 259 -20.92 8.95 8.35
CA GLY A 259 -21.10 9.30 9.76
C GLY A 259 -19.80 9.27 10.57
N TYR A 260 -19.77 10.05 11.67
CA TYR A 260 -18.58 10.15 12.54
C TYR A 260 -18.24 8.80 13.17
N GLY A 261 -16.99 8.37 13.05
CA GLY A 261 -16.51 7.13 13.66
C GLY A 261 -15.00 7.05 13.73
N SER A 262 -14.53 6.08 14.51
CA SER A 262 -13.14 5.71 14.65
C SER A 262 -12.73 4.75 13.52
N VAL A 263 -11.72 5.12 12.75
CA VAL A 263 -11.11 4.24 11.73
C VAL A 263 -9.89 3.57 12.34
N ILE A 264 -9.82 2.27 12.18
CA ILE A 264 -8.68 1.46 12.60
C ILE A 264 -8.08 0.82 11.35
N MET A 265 -6.77 0.91 11.23
CA MET A 265 -5.98 0.25 10.20
C MET A 265 -5.08 -0.76 10.89
N ALA A 266 -5.00 -1.96 10.33
CA ALA A 266 -4.15 -3.01 10.86
C ALA A 266 -3.32 -3.67 9.76
N VAL A 267 -2.09 -4.03 10.09
CA VAL A 267 -1.19 -4.76 9.20
C VAL A 267 -0.86 -6.09 9.83
N ASP A 268 -1.08 -7.19 9.12
CA ASP A 268 -0.73 -8.53 9.59
C ASP A 268 0.75 -8.87 9.38
N ASN A 269 1.16 -10.07 9.81
CA ASN A 269 2.53 -10.57 9.62
C ASN A 269 2.91 -10.87 8.16
N TYR A 270 1.95 -10.86 7.23
CA TYR A 270 2.14 -11.02 5.79
C TYR A 270 2.16 -9.68 5.04
N ASP A 271 2.12 -8.58 5.80
CA ASP A 271 2.04 -7.20 5.37
C ASP A 271 0.74 -6.83 4.63
N ASN A 272 -0.34 -7.60 4.82
CA ASN A 272 -1.67 -7.21 4.34
C ASN A 272 -2.22 -6.06 5.18
N LEU A 273 -2.80 -5.05 4.52
CA LEU A 273 -3.42 -3.90 5.18
C LEU A 273 -4.94 -4.07 5.23
N PHE A 274 -5.50 -3.99 6.42
CA PHE A 274 -6.93 -4.13 6.72
C PHE A 274 -7.51 -2.82 7.23
N TRP A 275 -8.79 -2.60 6.92
CA TRP A 275 -9.54 -1.43 7.34
C TRP A 275 -10.73 -1.83 8.22
N PHE A 276 -10.99 -1.02 9.25
CA PHE A 276 -12.13 -1.17 10.14
C PHE A 276 -12.69 0.21 10.49
N LYS A 277 -13.99 0.28 10.76
CA LYS A 277 -14.63 1.48 11.32
C LYS A 277 -15.60 1.10 12.42
N TYR A 278 -15.47 1.79 13.55
CA TYR A 278 -16.32 1.65 14.73
C TYR A 278 -17.01 2.98 15.06
N THR A 279 -18.31 2.94 15.33
CA THR A 279 -19.13 4.13 15.66
C THR A 279 -19.79 4.05 17.04
N GLY A 280 -19.54 2.98 17.80
CA GLY A 280 -20.10 2.80 19.14
C GLY A 280 -19.34 3.54 20.23
N GLN A 281 -19.83 3.41 21.45
CA GLN A 281 -19.29 3.94 22.70
C GLN A 281 -19.09 2.82 23.75
N GLY A 282 -18.66 1.65 23.29
CA GLY A 282 -18.36 0.50 24.16
C GLY A 282 -19.56 -0.37 24.51
N GLU A 283 -20.61 -0.42 23.68
CA GLU A 283 -21.87 -1.11 23.98
C GLU A 283 -21.75 -2.65 24.01
N GLY A 284 -20.59 -3.21 23.65
CA GLY A 284 -20.31 -4.66 23.69
C GLY A 284 -20.10 -5.27 22.30
N PRO A 285 -19.94 -6.60 22.19
CA PRO A 285 -19.52 -7.29 20.98
C PRO A 285 -20.67 -7.61 20.01
N ASP A 286 -21.81 -6.90 20.05
CA ASP A 286 -22.89 -7.17 19.09
C ASP A 286 -22.53 -6.58 17.71
N LEU A 287 -22.23 -7.47 16.77
CA LEU A 287 -21.27 -7.26 15.68
C LEU A 287 -21.77 -6.38 14.54
N SER A 288 -23.08 -6.16 14.44
CA SER A 288 -23.68 -5.55 13.24
C SER A 288 -24.09 -4.08 13.40
N LEU A 289 -24.22 -3.56 14.63
CA LEU A 289 -24.74 -2.21 14.83
C LEU A 289 -23.66 -1.13 14.77
N TYR A 290 -22.47 -1.40 15.30
CA TYR A 290 -21.46 -0.36 15.55
C TYR A 290 -20.20 -0.51 14.70
N TRP A 291 -19.98 -1.68 14.09
CA TRP A 291 -18.92 -1.89 13.14
C TRP A 291 -19.45 -1.68 11.72
N HIS A 292 -18.71 -0.93 10.92
CA HIS A 292 -19.06 -0.76 9.51
C HIS A 292 -19.03 -2.12 8.79
N PRO A 293 -19.96 -2.41 7.86
CA PRO A 293 -20.03 -3.72 7.19
C PRO A 293 -18.76 -4.15 6.45
N ASN A 294 -17.95 -3.19 5.99
CA ASN A 294 -16.67 -3.46 5.33
C ASN A 294 -15.50 -3.68 6.31
N SER A 295 -15.73 -3.65 7.62
CA SER A 295 -14.67 -3.84 8.61
C SER A 295 -14.06 -5.24 8.50
N GLY A 296 -12.74 -5.32 8.51
CA GLY A 296 -12.00 -6.57 8.32
C GLY A 296 -11.67 -6.88 6.86
N ASN A 297 -12.11 -6.06 5.91
CA ASN A 297 -11.65 -6.19 4.54
C ASN A 297 -10.17 -5.82 4.43
N ARG A 298 -9.44 -6.64 3.69
CA ARG A 298 -8.11 -6.27 3.19
C ARG A 298 -8.27 -5.19 2.12
N ILE A 299 -7.66 -4.04 2.34
CA ILE A 299 -7.69 -2.90 1.41
C ILE A 299 -6.41 -2.76 0.58
N GLY A 300 -5.33 -3.46 0.96
CA GLY A 300 -4.07 -3.41 0.21
C GLY A 300 -2.96 -4.27 0.85
N ARG A 301 -1.72 -3.94 0.51
CA ARG A 301 -0.51 -4.56 1.09
C ARG A 301 0.59 -3.50 1.23
N VAL A 302 1.45 -3.66 2.24
CA VAL A 302 2.62 -2.80 2.49
C VAL A 302 3.93 -3.59 2.29
N PRO A 303 5.09 -2.94 2.06
CA PRO A 303 5.26 -1.51 1.77
C PRO A 303 4.59 -1.14 0.44
N PHE A 304 4.16 0.11 0.31
CA PHE A 304 3.61 0.58 -0.95
C PHE A 304 4.72 0.68 -1.99
N VAL A 305 4.49 0.06 -3.15
CA VAL A 305 5.39 0.12 -4.30
C VAL A 305 4.80 1.12 -5.28
N LYS A 306 5.50 2.25 -5.47
CA LYS A 306 5.14 3.25 -6.46
C LYS A 306 5.40 2.68 -7.85
N ALA A 307 4.35 2.50 -8.65
CA ALA A 307 4.53 2.29 -10.08
C ALA A 307 5.15 3.58 -10.68
N ILE A 308 6.27 3.43 -11.37
CA ILE A 308 7.01 4.49 -12.07
C ILE A 308 6.54 4.55 -13.52
N HIS A 309 6.28 3.40 -14.15
CA HIS A 309 5.73 3.30 -15.50
C HIS A 309 4.61 2.26 -15.59
N SER A 310 3.79 2.33 -16.64
CA SER A 310 2.74 1.39 -16.95
C SER A 310 2.77 0.89 -18.39
N VAL A 311 2.14 -0.26 -18.58
CA VAL A 311 1.85 -0.86 -19.87
C VAL A 311 0.46 -1.50 -19.80
N VAL A 312 -0.31 -1.44 -20.88
CA VAL A 312 -1.59 -2.13 -21.02
C VAL A 312 -1.39 -3.32 -21.94
N VAL A 313 -1.94 -4.47 -21.58
CA VAL A 313 -1.84 -5.71 -22.35
C VAL A 313 -3.24 -6.21 -22.69
N HIS A 314 -3.54 -6.22 -23.98
CA HIS A 314 -4.75 -6.80 -24.57
C HIS A 314 -4.48 -8.24 -24.97
N PHE A 315 -5.48 -9.11 -24.81
CA PHE A 315 -5.42 -10.50 -25.27
C PHE A 315 -6.37 -10.72 -26.43
N LYS A 316 -5.89 -11.37 -27.49
CA LYS A 316 -6.70 -11.75 -28.65
C LYS A 316 -6.45 -13.20 -28.97
N SER A 317 -7.51 -14.01 -29.07
CA SER A 317 -7.36 -15.44 -29.24
C SER A 317 -7.86 -15.91 -30.60
N LEU A 318 -7.01 -16.56 -31.38
CA LEU A 318 -7.40 -17.30 -32.59
C LEU A 318 -7.96 -18.69 -32.26
N LEU A 319 -7.99 -19.04 -30.97
CA LEU A 319 -8.60 -20.24 -30.42
C LEU A 319 -9.83 -19.86 -29.59
N PRO A 320 -10.88 -20.70 -29.52
CA PRO A 320 -12.09 -20.36 -28.77
C PRO A 320 -11.79 -19.99 -27.32
N LEU A 321 -12.40 -18.95 -26.76
CA LEU A 321 -12.20 -18.60 -25.34
C LEU A 321 -12.98 -19.54 -24.39
N SER A 322 -12.48 -20.76 -24.21
CA SER A 322 -13.01 -21.69 -23.20
C SER A 322 -12.66 -21.23 -21.78
N VAL A 323 -13.32 -21.80 -20.77
CA VAL A 323 -13.04 -21.51 -19.35
C VAL A 323 -11.57 -21.78 -19.01
N GLU A 324 -11.01 -22.87 -19.51
CA GLU A 324 -9.60 -23.23 -19.31
C GLU A 324 -8.66 -22.20 -19.92
N ARG A 325 -8.99 -21.69 -21.10
CA ARG A 325 -8.17 -20.67 -21.78
C ARG A 325 -8.24 -19.33 -21.08
N MET A 326 -9.42 -18.94 -20.58
CA MET A 326 -9.57 -17.76 -19.75
C MET A 326 -8.75 -17.88 -18.46
N ASN A 327 -8.82 -19.02 -17.76
CA ASN A 327 -8.01 -19.28 -16.57
C ASN A 327 -6.50 -19.22 -16.86
N TRP A 328 -6.06 -19.72 -18.01
CA TRP A 328 -4.67 -19.62 -18.44
C TRP A 328 -4.26 -18.15 -18.67
N ILE A 329 -5.10 -17.35 -19.34
CA ILE A 329 -4.85 -15.90 -19.52
C ILE A 329 -4.74 -15.20 -18.16
N GLU A 330 -5.63 -15.51 -17.21
CA GLU A 330 -5.59 -14.94 -15.86
C GLU A 330 -4.28 -15.26 -15.14
N GLU A 331 -3.81 -16.50 -15.24
CA GLU A 331 -2.55 -16.93 -14.64
C GLU A 331 -1.36 -16.17 -15.25
N GLN A 332 -1.25 -16.14 -16.58
CA GLN A 332 -0.19 -15.41 -17.28
C GLN A 332 -0.16 -13.93 -16.92
N PHE A 333 -1.35 -13.30 -16.92
CA PHE A 333 -1.49 -11.89 -16.60
C PHE A 333 -1.08 -11.60 -15.14
N ARG A 334 -1.57 -12.41 -14.20
CA ARG A 334 -1.25 -12.26 -12.76
C ARG A 334 0.24 -12.39 -12.50
N GLU A 335 0.89 -13.40 -13.07
CA GLU A 335 2.32 -13.62 -12.84
C GLU A 335 3.19 -12.54 -13.49
N MET A 336 2.84 -12.07 -14.69
CA MET A 336 3.47 -10.90 -15.31
C MET A 336 3.31 -9.64 -14.45
N HIS A 337 2.08 -9.35 -14.01
CA HIS A 337 1.76 -8.21 -13.16
C HIS A 337 2.61 -8.22 -11.87
N ASN A 338 2.65 -9.36 -11.18
CA ASN A 338 3.41 -9.52 -9.93
C ASN A 338 4.92 -9.34 -10.13
N LEU A 339 5.47 -9.85 -11.23
CA LEU A 339 6.90 -9.76 -11.51
C LEU A 339 7.32 -8.33 -11.87
N PHE A 340 6.56 -7.66 -12.75
CA PHE A 340 6.91 -6.31 -13.22
C PHE A 340 6.69 -5.24 -12.15
N ALA A 341 5.70 -5.44 -11.27
CA ALA A 341 5.47 -4.57 -10.14
C ALA A 341 6.67 -4.47 -9.19
N GLN A 342 7.53 -5.50 -9.09
CA GLN A 342 8.74 -5.47 -8.27
C GLN A 342 9.73 -4.38 -8.71
N GLY A 343 9.72 -4.02 -10.00
CA GLY A 343 10.51 -2.94 -10.56
C GLY A 343 9.76 -1.63 -10.73
N GLY A 344 8.52 -1.53 -10.23
CA GLY A 344 7.68 -0.36 -10.41
C GLY A 344 7.08 -0.21 -11.81
N ILE A 345 6.88 -1.31 -12.55
CA ILE A 345 6.12 -1.29 -13.82
C ILE A 345 4.76 -1.91 -13.58
N ALA A 346 3.71 -1.13 -13.70
CA ALA A 346 2.34 -1.61 -13.55
C ALA A 346 1.82 -2.16 -14.89
N VAL A 347 1.19 -3.34 -14.85
CA VAL A 347 0.61 -3.97 -16.04
C VAL A 347 -0.92 -3.94 -15.92
N TYR A 348 -1.59 -3.33 -16.89
CA TYR A 348 -3.06 -3.29 -16.99
C TYR A 348 -3.59 -4.28 -17.99
N ARG A 349 -4.78 -4.77 -17.71
CA ARG A 349 -5.51 -5.58 -18.66
C ARG A 349 -6.34 -4.68 -19.57
N GLY A 350 -6.06 -4.77 -20.86
CA GLY A 350 -6.93 -4.23 -21.89
C GLY A 350 -8.09 -5.16 -22.20
N SER A 351 -8.59 -5.09 -23.43
CA SER A 351 -9.61 -6.02 -23.93
C SER A 351 -9.11 -7.46 -24.00
N THR A 352 -10.03 -8.41 -23.81
CA THR A 352 -9.86 -9.82 -24.19
C THR A 352 -10.87 -10.12 -25.29
N GLU A 353 -10.42 -10.58 -26.46
CA GLU A 353 -11.25 -10.78 -27.64
C GLU A 353 -11.11 -12.18 -28.22
N ASP A 354 -12.24 -12.79 -28.57
CA ASP A 354 -12.30 -14.05 -29.30
C ASP A 354 -12.33 -13.79 -30.82
N LEU A 355 -11.28 -14.21 -31.52
CA LEU A 355 -11.15 -14.14 -32.98
C LEU A 355 -11.29 -15.53 -33.62
N SER A 356 -11.58 -16.58 -32.86
CA SER A 356 -11.54 -17.97 -33.33
C SER A 356 -12.57 -18.30 -34.39
N ASN A 357 -13.63 -17.50 -34.50
CA ASN A 357 -14.70 -17.67 -35.49
C ASN A 357 -14.54 -16.76 -36.71
N ASN A 358 -13.45 -15.97 -36.78
CA ASN A 358 -13.19 -15.14 -37.95
C ASN A 358 -12.63 -16.02 -39.09
N PRO A 359 -13.36 -16.20 -40.20
CA PRO A 359 -12.91 -17.07 -41.30
C PRO A 359 -11.64 -16.53 -41.98
N ASN A 360 -11.43 -15.21 -41.96
CA ASN A 360 -10.28 -14.56 -42.59
C ASN A 360 -8.98 -14.73 -41.80
N LEU A 361 -9.03 -15.29 -40.58
CA LEU A 361 -7.85 -15.47 -39.74
C LEU A 361 -7.54 -16.94 -39.43
N GLN A 362 -8.32 -17.89 -39.96
CA GLN A 362 -8.15 -19.31 -39.64
C GLN A 362 -6.78 -19.86 -40.05
N HIS A 363 -6.22 -19.38 -41.18
CA HIS A 363 -4.89 -19.78 -41.63
C HIS A 363 -3.78 -19.27 -40.70
N LEU A 364 -4.05 -18.24 -39.90
CA LEU A 364 -3.11 -17.67 -38.93
C LEU A 364 -3.11 -18.39 -37.59
N ARG A 365 -3.97 -19.40 -37.38
CA ARG A 365 -3.91 -20.24 -36.17
C ARG A 365 -2.58 -20.96 -36.03
N ASN A 366 -1.99 -21.35 -37.15
CA ASN A 366 -0.65 -21.93 -37.25
C ASN A 366 0.25 -20.89 -37.92
N ILE A 367 0.75 -19.95 -37.12
CA ILE A 367 1.40 -18.75 -37.64
C ILE A 367 2.88 -18.96 -37.89
N TYR A 368 3.35 -18.48 -39.04
CA TYR A 368 4.75 -18.38 -39.36
C TYR A 368 5.31 -17.01 -38.97
N VAL A 369 6.33 -16.98 -38.11
CA VAL A 369 6.90 -15.75 -37.53
C VAL A 369 8.25 -15.37 -38.14
N GLY A 370 8.73 -16.09 -39.16
CA GLY A 370 10.07 -15.90 -39.73
C GLY A 370 11.16 -16.25 -38.72
N GLN A 371 12.25 -15.47 -38.67
CA GLN A 371 13.36 -15.68 -37.71
C GLN A 371 13.08 -15.14 -36.30
N CYS A 372 11.91 -14.56 -36.05
CA CYS A 372 11.57 -13.87 -34.81
C CYS A 372 12.63 -12.81 -34.39
N ARG A 373 13.10 -12.00 -35.35
CA ARG A 373 14.04 -10.89 -35.11
C ARG A 373 13.32 -9.55 -35.04
N ARG A 374 13.75 -8.69 -34.10
CA ARG A 374 13.20 -7.34 -33.93
C ARG A 374 13.19 -6.59 -35.26
N ASN A 375 12.09 -5.90 -35.54
CA ASN A 375 11.87 -5.10 -36.75
C ASN A 375 11.79 -5.87 -38.08
N GLU A 376 11.70 -7.22 -38.04
CA GLU A 376 11.58 -8.06 -39.24
C GLU A 376 10.30 -8.94 -39.17
N PRO A 377 9.09 -8.35 -39.10
CA PRO A 377 7.85 -9.14 -39.03
C PRO A 377 7.58 -9.89 -40.33
N SER A 378 7.16 -11.15 -40.22
CA SER A 378 6.67 -11.92 -41.36
C SER A 378 5.36 -11.33 -41.91
N ALA A 379 5.00 -11.70 -43.15
CA ALA A 379 3.75 -11.28 -43.76
C ALA A 379 2.52 -11.67 -42.90
N GLN A 380 2.55 -12.85 -42.27
CA GLN A 380 1.47 -13.31 -41.40
C GLN A 380 1.40 -12.54 -40.09
N ILE A 381 2.53 -12.11 -39.52
CA ILE A 381 2.55 -11.21 -38.35
C ILE A 381 1.93 -9.86 -38.71
N ILE A 382 2.27 -9.30 -39.88
CA ILE A 382 1.68 -8.04 -40.36
C ILE A 382 0.17 -8.19 -40.53
N GLU A 383 -0.29 -9.28 -41.15
CA GLU A 383 -1.70 -9.59 -41.33
C GLU A 383 -2.44 -9.69 -40.00
N LEU A 384 -1.90 -10.47 -39.04
CA LEU A 384 -2.51 -10.67 -37.74
C LEU A 384 -2.66 -9.34 -36.97
N PHE A 385 -1.61 -8.54 -36.94
CA PHE A 385 -1.57 -7.25 -36.22
C PHE A 385 -2.40 -6.14 -36.89
N ASN A 386 -3.08 -6.41 -38.01
CA ASN A 386 -4.16 -5.53 -38.49
C ASN A 386 -5.44 -5.68 -37.66
N ASN A 387 -5.57 -6.74 -36.86
CA ASN A 387 -6.75 -7.03 -36.04
C ASN A 387 -6.57 -6.52 -34.60
N ARG A 388 -6.39 -5.21 -34.43
CA ARG A 388 -6.19 -4.54 -33.13
C ARG A 388 -7.44 -3.85 -32.58
N ASN A 389 -8.61 -4.45 -32.80
CA ASN A 389 -9.89 -3.97 -32.28
C ASN A 389 -9.81 -3.62 -30.79
N TYR A 390 -10.44 -2.50 -30.40
CA TYR A 390 -10.54 -2.04 -29.00
C TYR A 390 -9.20 -1.72 -28.31
N VAL A 391 -8.14 -1.45 -29.08
CA VAL A 391 -6.83 -1.03 -28.58
C VAL A 391 -6.72 0.48 -28.74
N GLY A 392 -6.32 1.19 -27.69
CA GLY A 392 -6.15 2.64 -27.72
C GLY A 392 -5.03 3.08 -28.69
N PRO A 393 -4.99 4.37 -29.10
CA PRO A 393 -3.95 4.89 -29.99
C PRO A 393 -2.60 5.07 -29.27
N SER A 394 -2.55 4.82 -27.96
CA SER A 394 -1.35 5.05 -27.15
C SER A 394 -0.30 3.96 -27.38
N PRO A 395 1.00 4.31 -27.40
CA PRO A 395 2.07 3.34 -27.65
C PRO A 395 2.26 2.32 -26.52
N ASN A 396 1.70 2.54 -25.33
CA ASN A 396 1.75 1.60 -24.21
C ASN A 396 0.66 0.52 -24.25
N GLU A 397 -0.09 0.42 -25.36
CA GLU A 397 -1.17 -0.54 -25.56
C GLU A 397 -0.65 -1.74 -26.36
N LEU A 398 -0.21 -2.80 -25.69
CA LEU A 398 0.34 -4.02 -26.28
C LEU A 398 -0.77 -5.03 -26.57
N VAL A 399 -0.58 -5.84 -27.62
CA VAL A 399 -1.50 -6.94 -27.95
C VAL A 399 -0.76 -8.27 -27.94
N VAL A 400 -1.27 -9.21 -27.16
CA VAL A 400 -0.79 -10.59 -27.12
C VAL A 400 -1.80 -11.48 -27.85
N TYR A 401 -1.36 -12.10 -28.94
CA TYR A 401 -2.17 -13.02 -29.73
C TYR A 401 -1.93 -14.46 -29.28
N LEU A 402 -3.00 -15.18 -28.96
CA LEU A 402 -2.97 -16.60 -28.64
C LEU A 402 -3.23 -17.40 -29.93
N VAL A 403 -2.27 -18.26 -30.27
CA VAL A 403 -2.30 -19.13 -31.46
C VAL A 403 -2.19 -20.60 -31.07
N ASP A 404 -2.46 -21.48 -32.04
CA ASP A 404 -2.41 -22.93 -31.93
C ASP A 404 -0.97 -23.44 -32.03
N ASN A 405 -0.23 -22.91 -33.01
CA ASN A 405 1.15 -23.26 -33.26
C ASN A 405 1.94 -22.07 -33.83
N ILE A 406 3.24 -22.06 -33.55
CA ILE A 406 4.21 -21.08 -34.09
C ILE A 406 5.24 -21.85 -34.91
N THR A 407 5.44 -21.44 -36.16
CA THR A 407 6.51 -21.95 -37.03
C THR A 407 7.53 -20.84 -37.31
N THR A 408 8.80 -21.22 -37.39
CA THR A 408 9.93 -20.28 -37.50
C THR A 408 11.04 -20.87 -38.36
N ASP A 409 11.87 -20.01 -38.95
CA ASP A 409 13.13 -20.42 -39.57
C ASP A 409 14.27 -20.58 -38.54
N SER A 410 14.02 -20.20 -37.29
CA SER A 410 14.98 -20.33 -36.21
C SER A 410 15.13 -21.81 -35.82
N PRO A 411 16.35 -22.30 -35.53
CA PRO A 411 16.56 -23.62 -34.94
C PRO A 411 15.99 -23.71 -33.51
N GLU A 412 15.66 -22.59 -32.88
CA GLU A 412 15.05 -22.50 -31.55
C GLU A 412 13.52 -22.52 -31.67
N PHE A 413 12.88 -23.47 -30.98
CA PHE A 413 11.42 -23.61 -30.94
C PHE A 413 10.79 -22.50 -30.08
N PRO A 414 10.03 -21.54 -30.63
CA PRO A 414 9.48 -20.45 -29.84
C PRO A 414 8.14 -20.86 -29.23
N GLY A 415 8.06 -20.85 -27.90
CA GLY A 415 6.77 -20.81 -27.19
C GLY A 415 6.01 -19.50 -27.45
N GLY A 416 6.74 -18.45 -27.84
CA GLY A 416 6.21 -17.14 -28.22
C GLY A 416 7.17 -16.38 -29.14
N CYS A 417 6.71 -15.25 -29.65
CA CYS A 417 7.51 -14.32 -30.44
C CYS A 417 7.03 -12.88 -30.26
N ALA A 418 7.93 -12.02 -29.78
CA ALA A 418 7.68 -10.59 -29.56
C ALA A 418 7.87 -9.69 -30.80
N VAL A 419 8.04 -10.27 -32.00
CA VAL A 419 8.14 -9.50 -33.23
C VAL A 419 6.79 -8.93 -33.63
N HIS A 420 6.79 -7.65 -33.99
CA HIS A 420 5.58 -6.90 -34.28
C HIS A 420 5.87 -5.80 -35.32
N PRO A 421 4.84 -5.34 -36.07
CA PRO A 421 4.98 -4.18 -36.95
C PRO A 421 5.23 -2.89 -36.17
N ARG A 422 5.84 -1.90 -36.84
CA ARG A 422 6.02 -0.54 -36.30
C ARG A 422 4.68 0.01 -35.78
N GLU A 423 4.73 0.67 -34.63
CA GLU A 423 3.56 1.31 -33.95
C GLU A 423 2.45 0.34 -33.54
N LYS A 424 2.69 -0.97 -33.61
CA LYS A 424 1.74 -2.01 -33.20
C LYS A 424 2.38 -2.95 -32.18
N PRO A 425 2.81 -2.47 -31.01
CA PRO A 425 3.54 -3.27 -30.03
C PRO A 425 2.72 -4.49 -29.57
N GLY A 426 3.39 -5.62 -29.41
CA GLY A 426 2.75 -6.86 -29.04
C GLY A 426 3.58 -8.10 -29.31
N ALA A 427 2.99 -9.26 -29.05
CA ALA A 427 3.61 -10.55 -29.21
C ALA A 427 2.59 -11.61 -29.63
N VAL A 428 3.10 -12.75 -30.06
CA VAL A 428 2.31 -13.95 -30.33
C VAL A 428 2.78 -15.05 -29.40
N VAL A 429 1.85 -15.78 -28.78
CA VAL A 429 2.15 -16.88 -27.85
C VAL A 429 1.38 -18.12 -28.24
N ASN A 430 2.06 -19.27 -28.18
CA ASN A 430 1.41 -20.56 -28.30
C ASN A 430 0.72 -20.90 -26.97
N SER A 431 -0.60 -20.87 -26.97
CA SER A 431 -1.40 -21.11 -25.75
C SER A 431 -1.71 -22.59 -25.48
N ASN A 432 -1.24 -23.50 -26.33
CA ASN A 432 -1.34 -24.95 -26.09
C ASN A 432 -0.28 -25.47 -25.12
N PHE A 433 0.68 -24.64 -24.70
CA PHE A 433 1.62 -24.97 -23.62
C PHE A 433 0.98 -24.93 -22.21
N GLY A 434 -0.32 -25.25 -22.11
CA GLY A 434 -1.08 -25.30 -20.86
C GLY A 434 -0.87 -26.60 -20.04
N PRO A 435 -1.49 -26.70 -18.85
CA PRO A 435 -1.24 -27.73 -17.83
C PRO A 435 -1.57 -29.18 -18.24
N GLN A 436 -2.02 -29.42 -19.48
CA GLN A 436 -2.30 -30.75 -20.03
C GLN A 436 -1.28 -31.21 -21.09
N GLY A 437 -0.24 -30.41 -21.38
CA GLY A 437 0.94 -30.92 -22.08
C GLY A 437 1.62 -31.98 -21.21
N THR A 438 1.91 -33.15 -21.79
CA THR A 438 2.62 -34.27 -21.13
C THR A 438 4.07 -33.86 -20.83
N GLY A 439 4.26 -33.02 -19.80
CA GLY A 439 5.54 -32.41 -19.48
C GLY A 439 5.46 -31.23 -18.51
N ASP A 440 4.97 -31.50 -17.29
CA ASP A 440 5.10 -30.68 -16.07
C ASP A 440 4.31 -29.34 -16.03
N ALA A 441 3.20 -29.38 -15.29
CA ALA A 441 2.10 -28.40 -15.30
C ALA A 441 2.39 -27.01 -14.69
N ARG A 442 3.63 -26.69 -14.27
CA ARG A 442 4.00 -25.38 -13.69
C ARG A 442 4.88 -24.51 -14.59
N ARG A 443 5.29 -25.00 -15.77
CA ARG A 443 6.51 -24.54 -16.45
C ARG A 443 6.38 -23.30 -17.34
N PHE A 444 5.21 -22.67 -17.47
CA PHE A 444 5.03 -21.56 -18.41
C PHE A 444 4.19 -20.39 -17.91
N ALA A 445 3.92 -20.26 -16.60
CA ALA A 445 3.11 -19.15 -16.07
C ALA A 445 3.66 -17.74 -16.40
N TRP A 446 4.91 -17.65 -16.85
CA TRP A 446 5.59 -16.40 -17.23
C TRP A 446 5.88 -16.29 -18.73
N LEU A 447 5.30 -17.12 -19.60
CA LEU A 447 5.52 -17.04 -21.05
C LEU A 447 5.11 -15.66 -21.60
N VAL A 448 3.92 -15.19 -21.23
CA VAL A 448 3.46 -13.85 -21.64
C VAL A 448 4.38 -12.78 -21.05
N ALA A 449 4.83 -12.93 -19.80
CA ALA A 449 5.76 -11.98 -19.18
C ALA A 449 7.08 -11.90 -19.96
N HIS A 450 7.62 -13.03 -20.40
CA HIS A 450 8.85 -13.12 -21.18
C HIS A 450 8.72 -12.39 -22.52
N GLU A 451 7.66 -12.68 -23.28
CA GLU A 451 7.44 -12.03 -24.58
C GLU A 451 7.16 -10.53 -24.44
N VAL A 452 6.35 -10.13 -23.45
CA VAL A 452 6.10 -8.72 -23.18
C VAL A 452 7.40 -8.02 -22.76
N ALA A 453 8.27 -8.65 -21.98
CA ALA A 453 9.57 -8.08 -21.62
C ALA A 453 10.48 -7.86 -22.83
N HIS A 454 10.43 -8.74 -23.85
CA HIS A 454 11.09 -8.49 -25.14
C HIS A 454 10.53 -7.26 -25.86
N VAL A 455 9.20 -7.09 -25.88
CA VAL A 455 8.55 -5.89 -26.45
C VAL A 455 9.01 -4.63 -25.70
N LEU A 456 9.17 -4.73 -24.38
CA LEU A 456 9.69 -3.65 -23.53
C LEU A 456 11.22 -3.47 -23.58
N GLY A 457 11.91 -4.16 -24.49
CA GLY A 457 13.31 -3.87 -24.80
C GLY A 457 14.32 -4.86 -24.22
N LEU A 458 13.92 -5.86 -23.44
CA LEU A 458 14.86 -6.85 -22.90
C LEU A 458 15.36 -7.83 -23.96
N ASN A 459 16.61 -8.25 -23.81
CA ASN A 459 17.22 -9.32 -24.60
C ASN A 459 17.39 -10.56 -23.72
N HIS A 460 17.68 -11.70 -24.35
CA HIS A 460 17.99 -12.92 -23.62
C HIS A 460 19.17 -12.74 -22.64
N SER A 461 19.15 -13.53 -21.58
CA SER A 461 20.12 -13.60 -20.49
C SER A 461 20.69 -15.01 -20.41
N THR A 462 21.95 -15.13 -20.04
CA THR A 462 22.57 -16.44 -19.75
C THR A 462 22.27 -16.92 -18.33
N ASN A 463 21.63 -16.09 -17.49
CA ASN A 463 21.34 -16.40 -16.10
C ASN A 463 20.04 -17.21 -15.97
N GLN A 464 20.17 -18.43 -15.47
CA GLN A 464 19.05 -19.34 -15.22
C GLN A 464 18.03 -18.81 -14.19
N ASP A 465 18.33 -17.80 -13.37
CA ASP A 465 17.33 -17.19 -12.48
C ASP A 465 16.56 -16.04 -13.15
N ASN A 466 16.98 -15.57 -14.34
CA ASN A 466 16.39 -14.42 -15.01
C ASN A 466 15.19 -14.82 -15.88
N LEU A 467 14.13 -14.00 -15.90
CA LEU A 467 12.96 -14.18 -16.79
C LEU A 467 13.37 -14.40 -18.25
N MET A 468 14.42 -13.71 -18.70
CA MET A 468 14.89 -13.72 -20.08
C MET A 468 15.90 -14.83 -20.37
N PHE A 469 15.96 -15.89 -19.57
CA PHE A 469 16.95 -16.95 -19.78
C PHE A 469 16.85 -17.56 -21.18
N GLU A 470 17.98 -17.63 -21.89
CA GLU A 470 18.08 -18.07 -23.29
C GLU A 470 17.90 -19.58 -23.48
N GLY A 471 18.06 -20.38 -22.42
CA GLY A 471 17.91 -21.81 -22.52
C GLY A 471 16.46 -22.18 -22.78
N LEU A 472 16.27 -23.01 -23.81
CA LEU A 472 15.00 -23.36 -24.49
C LEU A 472 13.79 -23.66 -23.59
N ARG A 473 13.93 -23.88 -22.27
CA ARG A 473 12.84 -24.31 -21.37
C ARG A 473 12.91 -23.92 -19.88
N PHE A 474 13.92 -23.21 -19.35
CA PHE A 474 14.09 -23.16 -17.88
C PHE A 474 14.71 -21.89 -17.28
N THR A 475 13.89 -20.98 -16.78
CA THR A 475 14.28 -20.16 -15.62
C THR A 475 14.00 -20.94 -14.32
N ASN A 476 14.88 -20.86 -13.33
CA ASN A 476 14.62 -21.32 -11.96
C ASN A 476 13.43 -20.53 -11.38
N PHE A 477 12.43 -21.25 -10.88
CA PHE A 477 11.20 -20.62 -10.41
C PHE A 477 11.28 -20.21 -8.93
N PRO A 478 10.72 -19.04 -8.56
CA PRO A 478 10.14 -18.02 -9.43
C PRO A 478 11.22 -17.19 -10.17
N PRO A 479 10.97 -16.78 -11.44
CA PRO A 479 11.93 -16.01 -12.22
C PRO A 479 12.14 -14.62 -11.63
N LYS A 480 13.30 -14.02 -11.91
CA LYS A 480 13.68 -12.68 -11.43
C LYS A 480 13.97 -11.75 -12.61
N LEU A 481 13.85 -10.46 -12.37
CA LEU A 481 14.40 -9.40 -13.21
C LEU A 481 15.38 -8.60 -12.37
N THR A 482 16.50 -8.21 -12.97
CA THR A 482 17.53 -7.41 -12.31
C THR A 482 17.18 -5.92 -12.37
N TYR A 483 17.90 -5.12 -11.60
CA TYR A 483 17.78 -3.66 -11.67
C TYR A 483 18.06 -3.12 -13.08
N THR A 484 19.06 -3.68 -13.78
CA THR A 484 19.38 -3.30 -15.17
C THR A 484 18.23 -3.64 -16.12
N ASP A 485 17.58 -4.79 -15.94
CA ASP A 485 16.42 -5.17 -16.73
C ASP A 485 15.28 -4.16 -16.55
N PHE A 486 14.95 -3.82 -15.30
CA PHE A 486 13.92 -2.83 -15.04
C PHE A 486 14.26 -1.46 -15.62
N ASN A 487 15.52 -1.02 -15.57
CA ASN A 487 15.94 0.24 -16.19
C ASN A 487 15.74 0.24 -17.71
N HIS A 488 16.01 -0.88 -18.39
CA HIS A 488 15.72 -1.02 -19.82
C HIS A 488 14.23 -0.96 -20.10
N MET A 489 13.41 -1.66 -19.31
CA MET A 489 11.96 -1.65 -19.48
C MET A 489 11.36 -0.26 -19.22
N HIS A 490 11.82 0.46 -18.19
CA HIS A 490 11.43 1.84 -17.93
C HIS A 490 11.79 2.80 -19.08
N GLY A 491 12.91 2.56 -19.75
CA GLY A 491 13.32 3.33 -20.94
C GLY A 491 12.57 2.97 -22.23
N SER A 492 11.66 1.99 -22.19
CA SER A 492 10.88 1.57 -23.36
C SER A 492 9.91 2.66 -23.80
N PRO A 493 9.78 2.94 -25.12
CA PRO A 493 8.75 3.85 -25.63
C PRO A 493 7.31 3.33 -25.42
N TYR A 494 7.18 2.06 -25.05
CA TYR A 494 5.91 1.40 -24.77
C TYR A 494 5.57 1.35 -23.27
N CYS A 495 6.43 1.92 -22.42
CA CYS A 495 6.12 2.18 -21.02
C CYS A 495 5.78 3.67 -20.85
N ARG A 496 4.66 3.98 -20.22
CA ARG A 496 4.28 5.37 -19.91
C ARG A 496 4.50 5.67 -18.46
N GLN A 497 5.00 6.86 -18.12
CA GLN A 497 5.19 7.23 -16.73
C GLN A 497 3.84 7.20 -15.98
N CYS A 498 3.80 6.47 -14.87
CA CYS A 498 2.65 6.42 -13.99
C CYS A 498 2.58 7.69 -13.13
N HIS A 499 1.36 8.14 -12.89
CA HIS A 499 1.04 8.83 -11.65
C HIS A 499 0.69 7.74 -10.62
N THR A 500 1.28 7.80 -9.42
CA THR A 500 1.45 6.69 -8.47
C THR A 500 0.20 5.85 -8.20
N ILE A 501 0.38 4.53 -8.07
CA ILE A 501 -0.67 3.62 -7.63
C ILE A 501 -0.15 2.66 -6.59
N VAL A 502 -1.03 2.38 -5.64
CA VAL A 502 -0.73 1.68 -4.41
C VAL A 502 -1.68 0.49 -4.25
N GLY A 503 -1.12 -0.72 -4.22
CA GLY A 503 -1.70 -1.86 -3.51
C GLY A 503 -2.85 -2.66 -4.15
N THR A 504 -3.16 -2.55 -5.45
CA THR A 504 -4.28 -3.27 -6.10
C THR A 504 -3.84 -4.26 -7.19
N ASN A 505 -4.60 -5.36 -7.39
CA ASN A 505 -4.57 -6.16 -8.63
C ASN A 505 -5.60 -5.65 -9.68
N GLN A 506 -6.07 -4.41 -9.55
CA GLN A 506 -6.87 -3.74 -10.58
C GLN A 506 -6.26 -2.35 -10.90
N VAL A 507 -6.61 -1.86 -12.09
CA VAL A 507 -6.02 -0.82 -12.92
C VAL A 507 -5.88 0.54 -12.23
N PRO A 508 -4.66 0.94 -11.84
CA PRO A 508 -4.28 2.34 -11.99
C PRO A 508 -4.85 3.11 -13.19
N SER A 509 -5.49 4.26 -13.00
CA SER A 509 -5.74 5.14 -14.15
C SER A 509 -4.44 5.86 -14.51
N CYS A 510 -3.71 5.34 -15.50
CA CYS A 510 -2.79 6.13 -16.30
C CYS A 510 -3.61 6.84 -17.38
N CYS A 511 -4.12 8.02 -17.04
CA CYS A 511 -4.61 8.99 -18.03
C CYS A 511 -3.49 10.00 -18.29
#